data_AF-A0A7J8K159-F1
#
_entry.id   AF-A0A7J8K159-F1
#
_cell.length_a   1.000
_cell.length_b   1.000
_cell.length_c   1.000
_cell.angle_alpha   90.00
_cell.angle_beta   90.00
_cell.angle_gamma   90.00
#
_symmetry.space_group_name_H-M   'P 1'
#
loop_
_entity.id
_entity.type
_entity.pdbx_description
1 polymer ?
#
loop_
_entity_poly.entity_id
_entity_poly.type
_entity_poly.pdbx_seq_one_letter_code
_entity_poly.pdbx_strand_id
1 'polypeptide(L)'
;MTEGRCKPMNTFVHELLEDVEAICMEDNIRCKNGQNNCHKSKFNMRVTDCRLTNGSRYPNCKYHTSQKEKQIIVACVGNPSVPVHFDA
;
A
#
# COMPACT_ATOMS: atom_id res chain seq x y z
N MET A 1 0.80 -7.41 11.72
CA MET A 1 1.37 -7.75 10.39
C MET A 1 2.18 -9.04 10.38
N THR A 2 2.87 -9.37 11.47
CA THR A 2 3.74 -10.57 11.60
C THR A 2 3.26 -11.56 12.66
N GLU A 3 2.02 -11.42 13.11
CA GLU A 3 1.39 -12.30 14.09
C GLU A 3 0.75 -13.50 13.35
N GLY A 4 1.00 -14.72 13.84
CA GLY A 4 0.55 -15.98 13.24
C GLY A 4 1.17 -16.36 11.89
N ARG A 5 1.78 -15.42 11.14
CA ARG A 5 2.49 -15.65 9.88
C ARG A 5 3.42 -14.51 9.52
N CYS A 6 4.38 -14.75 8.64
CA CYS A 6 5.14 -13.68 8.00
C CYS A 6 4.43 -13.21 6.71
N LYS A 7 3.91 -11.98 6.71
CA LYS A 7 3.36 -11.39 5.48
C LYS A 7 4.48 -11.23 4.45
N PRO A 8 4.35 -11.71 3.19
CA PRO A 8 5.44 -11.66 2.22
C PRO A 8 5.90 -10.26 1.82
N MET A 9 4.97 -9.30 1.73
CA MET A 9 5.26 -7.93 1.32
C MET A 9 4.32 -6.95 2.03
N ASN A 10 4.84 -5.78 2.38
CA ASN A 10 4.07 -4.66 2.91
C ASN A 10 4.70 -3.33 2.49
N THR A 11 3.90 -2.28 2.40
CA THR A 11 4.38 -0.91 2.18
C THR A 11 3.84 -0.02 3.30
N PHE A 12 4.71 0.80 3.89
CA PHE A 12 4.32 1.90 4.77
C PHE A 12 4.41 3.21 3.98
N VAL A 13 3.43 4.09 4.16
CA VAL A 13 3.39 5.42 3.54
C VAL A 13 3.70 6.46 4.62
N HIS A 14 4.61 7.39 4.34
CA HIS A 14 5.12 8.40 5.28
C HIS A 14 4.59 9.79 4.94
N GLU A 15 3.28 9.87 4.73
CA GLU A 15 2.54 11.09 4.46
C GLU A 15 1.43 11.27 5.51
N LEU A 16 0.76 12.43 5.51
CA LEU A 16 -0.40 12.63 6.37
C LEU A 16 -1.55 11.72 5.92
N LEU A 17 -2.40 11.29 6.87
CA LEU A 17 -3.55 10.46 6.55
C LEU A 17 -4.47 11.14 5.53
N GLU A 18 -4.73 12.43 5.70
CA GLU A 18 -5.55 13.25 4.79
C GLU A 18 -5.00 13.25 3.36
N ASP A 19 -3.67 13.28 3.18
CA ASP A 19 -3.03 13.22 1.86
C ASP A 19 -3.22 11.85 1.20
N VAL A 20 -3.22 10.77 1.99
CA VAL A 20 -3.46 9.41 1.50
C VAL A 20 -4.95 9.21 1.17
N GLU A 21 -5.86 9.75 1.98
CA GLU A 21 -7.30 9.71 1.73
C GLU A 21 -7.69 10.54 0.49
N ALA A 22 -7.02 11.67 0.26
CA ALA A 22 -7.24 12.51 -0.90
C ALA A 22 -6.98 11.80 -2.24
N ILE A 23 -6.19 10.71 -2.26
CA ILE A 23 -6.00 9.89 -3.46
C ILE A 23 -7.33 9.36 -4.00
N CYS A 24 -8.31 9.08 -3.14
CA CYS A 24 -9.63 8.60 -3.56
C CYS A 24 -10.46 9.64 -4.34
N MET A 25 -9.99 10.89 -4.43
CA MET A 25 -10.59 11.95 -5.25
C MET A 25 -9.97 12.05 -6.64
N GLU A 26 -8.87 11.34 -6.91
CA GLU A 26 -8.23 11.27 -8.23
C GLU A 26 -9.02 10.35 -9.18
N ASP A 27 -8.65 10.33 -10.47
CA ASP A 27 -9.33 9.52 -11.48
C ASP A 27 -9.35 8.02 -11.14
N ASN A 28 -10.50 7.40 -11.36
CA ASN A 28 -10.66 5.94 -11.24
C ASN A 28 -9.83 5.21 -12.29
N ILE A 29 -9.08 4.21 -11.85
CA ILE A 29 -8.31 3.28 -12.67
C ILE A 29 -8.66 1.84 -12.31
N ARG A 30 -8.29 0.92 -13.22
CA ARG A 30 -8.50 -0.52 -13.02
C ARG A 30 -7.46 -1.07 -12.05
N CYS A 31 -7.91 -1.71 -10.97
CA CYS A 31 -7.10 -2.44 -10.02
C CYS A 31 -6.48 -3.70 -10.64
N LYS A 32 -5.43 -4.25 -10.02
CA LYS A 32 -4.84 -5.55 -10.43
C LYS A 32 -5.83 -6.73 -10.36
N ASN A 33 -6.81 -6.68 -9.46
CA ASN A 33 -7.87 -7.68 -9.37
C ASN A 33 -9.01 -7.48 -10.39
N GLY A 34 -8.91 -6.46 -11.26
CA GLY A 34 -9.87 -6.15 -12.31
C GLY A 34 -11.04 -5.25 -11.91
N GLN A 35 -11.19 -4.88 -10.62
CA GLN A 35 -12.18 -3.90 -10.16
C GLN A 35 -11.82 -2.49 -10.63
N ASN A 36 -12.80 -1.59 -10.70
CA ASN A 36 -12.64 -0.20 -11.18
C ASN A 36 -12.86 0.82 -10.05
N ASN A 37 -12.24 0.58 -8.90
CA ASN A 37 -12.29 1.47 -7.73
C ASN A 37 -10.88 1.76 -7.18
N CYS A 38 -9.85 1.63 -8.03
CA CYS A 38 -8.50 2.03 -7.68
C CYS A 38 -8.24 3.45 -8.13
N HIS A 39 -7.39 4.15 -7.39
CA HIS A 39 -6.98 5.51 -7.66
C HIS A 39 -5.47 5.59 -7.51
N LYS A 40 -4.82 6.38 -8.39
CA LYS A 40 -3.37 6.57 -8.38
C LYS A 40 -3.05 7.95 -7.84
N SER A 41 -2.10 8.03 -6.91
CA SER A 41 -1.68 9.33 -6.37
C SER A 41 -1.12 10.23 -7.47
N LYS A 42 -1.52 11.51 -7.46
CA LYS A 42 -1.01 12.51 -8.41
C LYS A 42 0.48 12.76 -8.26
N PHE A 43 0.97 12.77 -7.02
CA PHE A 43 2.37 12.99 -6.67
C PHE A 43 3.04 11.72 -6.14
N ASN A 44 4.37 11.70 -6.17
CA ASN A 44 5.15 10.68 -5.48
C ASN A 44 4.99 10.87 -3.96
N MET A 45 4.86 9.75 -3.26
CA MET A 45 4.80 9.70 -1.80
C MET A 45 6.02 8.94 -1.28
N ARG A 46 6.51 9.34 -0.11
CA ARG A 46 7.59 8.65 0.59
C ARG A 46 7.05 7.36 1.18
N VAL A 47 7.68 6.26 0.83
CA VAL A 47 7.25 4.93 1.25
C VAL A 47 8.41 4.09 1.76
N THR A 48 8.08 3.06 2.52
CA THR A 48 8.99 1.97 2.88
C THR A 48 8.37 0.65 2.48
N ASP A 49 8.97 0.01 1.47
CA ASP A 49 8.64 -1.34 1.06
C ASP A 49 9.39 -2.33 1.98
N CYS A 50 8.65 -3.25 2.61
CA CYS A 50 9.17 -4.36 3.38
C CYS A 50 8.91 -5.67 2.62
N ARG A 51 9.96 -6.37 2.21
CA ARG A 51 9.88 -7.67 1.54
C ARG A 51 10.48 -8.75 2.43
N LEU A 52 9.74 -9.84 2.66
CA LEU A 52 10.22 -10.97 3.45
C LEU A 52 11.52 -11.51 2.85
N THR A 53 12.56 -11.70 3.66
CA THR A 53 13.82 -12.27 3.17
C THR A 53 13.67 -13.76 2.89
N ASN A 54 14.41 -14.27 1.90
CA ASN A 54 14.46 -15.70 1.62
C ASN A 54 14.83 -16.49 2.88
N GLY A 55 14.12 -17.59 3.14
CA GLY A 55 14.33 -18.45 4.32
C GLY A 55 13.78 -17.90 5.64
N SER A 56 13.21 -16.70 5.67
CA SER A 56 12.54 -16.21 6.87
C SER A 56 11.28 -17.02 7.19
N ARG A 57 11.08 -17.34 8.49
CA ARG A 57 9.96 -18.13 8.99
C ARG A 57 9.45 -17.56 10.30
N TYR A 58 8.15 -17.74 10.55
CA TYR A 58 7.52 -17.40 11.82
C TYR A 58 8.15 -18.27 12.95
N PRO A 59 8.37 -17.73 14.16
CA PRO A 59 8.00 -16.38 14.64
C PRO A 59 9.01 -15.27 14.28
N ASN A 60 10.19 -15.61 13.77
CA ASN A 60 11.28 -14.66 13.54
C ASN A 60 11.28 -14.13 12.10
N CYS A 61 10.25 -13.35 11.76
CA CYS A 61 10.10 -12.75 10.45
C CYS A 61 11.19 -11.69 10.21
N LYS A 62 11.94 -11.81 9.11
CA LYS A 62 13.04 -10.93 8.69
C LYS A 62 12.70 -10.32 7.35
N TYR A 63 12.91 -9.03 7.23
CA TYR A 63 12.51 -8.24 6.06
C TYR A 63 13.68 -7.47 5.49
N HIS A 64 13.76 -7.43 4.16
CA HIS A 64 14.53 -6.44 3.45
C HIS A 64 13.70 -5.17 3.32
N THR A 65 14.28 -4.05 3.76
CA THR A 65 13.63 -2.74 3.76
C THR A 65 14.17 -1.88 2.63
N SER A 66 13.29 -1.22 1.89
CA SER A 66 13.67 -0.27 0.83
C SER A 66 12.82 0.99 0.94
N GLN A 67 13.49 2.12 1.18
CA GLN A 67 12.87 3.44 1.15
C GLN A 67 12.85 3.97 -0.28
N LYS A 68 11.72 4.54 -0.70
CA LYS A 68 11.52 5.06 -2.06
C LYS A 68 10.55 6.23 -2.04
N GLU A 69 10.58 7.02 -3.10
CA GLU A 69 9.50 7.93 -3.47
C GLU A 69 8.83 7.41 -4.74
N LYS A 70 7.53 7.11 -4.66
CA LYS A 70 6.77 6.58 -5.79
C LYS A 70 5.31 7.02 -5.74
N GLN A 71 4.66 7.08 -6.90
CA GLN A 71 3.19 7.11 -6.92
C GLN A 71 2.65 5.78 -6.39
N ILE A 72 1.58 5.83 -5.61
CA ILE A 72 0.92 4.65 -5.06
C ILE A 72 -0.46 4.47 -5.68
N ILE A 73 -0.95 3.24 -5.67
CA ILE A 73 -2.31 2.91 -6.10
C ILE A 73 -3.06 2.32 -4.91
N VAL A 74 -4.23 2.88 -4.60
CA VAL A 74 -5.11 2.39 -3.53
C VAL A 74 -6.49 2.09 -4.08
N ALA A 75 -7.16 1.07 -3.54
CA ALA A 75 -8.58 0.85 -3.77
C ALA A 75 -9.40 1.60 -2.71
N CYS A 76 -10.42 2.32 -3.14
CA CYS A 76 -11.28 3.12 -2.29
C CYS A 76 -12.72 2.60 -2.29
N VAL A 77 -13.41 2.72 -1.15
CA VAL A 77 -14.83 2.37 -0.99
C VAL A 77 -15.48 3.28 0.05
N GLY A 78 -16.81 3.32 0.08
CA GLY A 78 -17.58 4.01 1.11
C GLY A 78 -18.01 5.43 0.76
N ASN A 79 -18.63 6.10 1.73
CA ASN A 79 -19.03 7.51 1.68
C ASN A 79 -18.84 8.14 3.08
N PRO A 80 -17.77 8.91 3.33
CA PRO A 80 -16.75 9.34 2.36
C PRO A 80 -15.93 8.17 1.79
N SER A 81 -15.47 8.31 0.55
CA SER A 81 -14.64 7.31 -0.12
C SER A 81 -13.23 7.34 0.47
N VAL A 82 -12.81 6.25 1.10
CA VAL A 82 -11.52 6.15 1.80
C VAL A 82 -10.73 4.92 1.35
N PRO A 83 -9.38 4.92 1.46
CA PRO A 83 -8.54 3.81 1.06
C PRO A 83 -8.78 2.58 1.94
N VAL A 84 -9.00 1.41 1.33
CA VAL A 84 -9.17 0.13 2.04
C VAL A 84 -8.17 -0.95 1.62
N HIS A 85 -7.50 -0.77 0.49
CA HIS A 85 -6.49 -1.70 0.01
C HIS A 85 -5.36 -0.97 -0.72
N PHE A 86 -4.12 -1.40 -0.52
CA PHE A 86 -2.95 -0.91 -1.26
C PHE A 86 -2.68 -1.85 -2.45
N ASP A 87 -2.83 -1.35 -3.68
CA ASP A 87 -2.70 -2.14 -4.91
C ASP A 87 -1.26 -2.14 -5.47
N ALA A 88 -0.54 -1.00 -5.44
CA ALA A 88 0.83 -0.88 -5.99
C ALA A 88 1.67 0.25 -5.38
#